data_AF-A0A0D2ILS8-F1
#
_entry.id   AF-A0A0D2ILS8-F1
#
_cell.length_a   1.000
_cell.length_b   1.000
_cell.length_c   1.000
_cell.angle_alpha   90.00
_cell.angle_beta   90.00
_cell.angle_gamma   90.00
#
_symmetry.space_group_name_H-M   'P 1'
#
loop_
_entity.id
_entity.type
_entity.pdbx_description
1 polymer ?
#
loop_
_entity_poly.entity_id
_entity_poly.type
_entity_poly.pdbx_seq_one_letter_code
_entity_poly.pdbx_strand_id
1 'polypeptide(L)'
;MAFDRLGPGPDGKWIYYNGSSADKYTVEISLQEIELRSEDPEATFYVSWDWHVLHCMFYWKKMWRADLTGTTLEGRYDNEGHINHCAQALLKKGGRETEFGIPFNT
;
A
#
# COMPACT_ATOMS: atom_id res chain seq x y z
N MET A 1 4.99 8.47 14.69
CA MET A 1 5.59 7.42 13.85
C MET A 1 5.46 7.89 12.41
N ALA A 2 6.58 8.01 11.68
CA ALA A 2 6.59 8.44 10.28
C ALA A 2 6.67 7.19 9.41
N PHE A 3 5.59 6.88 8.68
CA PHE A 3 5.48 5.68 7.84
C PHE A 3 6.65 5.56 6.85
N ASP A 4 7.06 6.68 6.24
CA ASP A 4 8.08 6.74 5.18
C ASP A 4 9.53 6.48 5.67
N ARG A 5 9.71 6.19 6.95
CA ARG A 5 11.03 5.94 7.59
C ARG A 5 11.10 4.60 8.31
N LEU A 6 10.22 3.65 7.97
CA LEU A 6 10.14 2.33 8.61
C LEU A 6 10.52 1.18 7.68
N GLY A 7 10.89 1.47 6.45
CA GLY A 7 11.30 0.46 5.47
C GLY A 7 12.73 -0.04 5.67
N PRO A 8 13.08 -1.14 4.99
CA PRO A 8 14.40 -1.77 5.12
C PRO A 8 15.51 -1.06 4.30
N GLY A 9 15.16 -0.10 3.45
CA GLY A 9 16.11 0.61 2.60
C GLY A 9 16.91 1.69 3.34
N PRO A 10 17.86 2.34 2.65
CA PRO A 10 18.62 3.46 3.20
C PRO A 10 17.71 4.54 3.79
N ASP A 11 18.09 5.09 4.95
CA ASP A 11 17.32 6.07 5.71
C ASP A 11 15.91 5.63 6.14
N GLY A 12 15.67 4.31 6.16
CA GLY A 12 14.36 3.75 6.49
C GLY A 12 13.35 3.83 5.35
N LYS A 13 13.82 4.01 4.10
CA LYS A 13 12.92 4.05 2.93
C LYS A 13 12.34 2.69 2.61
N TRP A 14 11.12 2.71 2.10
CA TRP A 14 10.48 1.54 1.52
C TRP A 14 11.03 1.24 0.12
N ILE A 15 11.06 -0.05 -0.21
CA ILE A 15 11.46 -0.55 -1.53
C ILE A 15 10.19 -0.99 -2.25
N TYR A 16 10.11 -0.66 -3.54
CA TYR A 16 8.97 -0.93 -4.40
C TYR A 16 9.43 -1.59 -5.67
N TYR A 17 8.63 -2.50 -6.21
CA TYR A 17 8.98 -3.23 -7.42
C TYR A 17 7.89 -3.13 -8.50
N ASN A 18 8.30 -3.18 -9.76
CA ASN A 18 7.39 -3.10 -10.89
C ASN A 18 6.44 -4.32 -10.96
N GLY A 19 5.14 -4.05 -11.20
CA GLY A 19 4.07 -5.03 -11.35
C GLY A 19 4.10 -5.82 -12.67
N SER A 20 4.66 -5.22 -13.73
CA SER A 20 4.51 -5.67 -15.12
C SER A 20 5.57 -6.68 -15.61
N SER A 21 6.62 -6.98 -14.85
CA SER A 21 7.67 -7.90 -15.30
C SER A 21 7.34 -9.35 -14.98
N ALA A 22 7.71 -10.26 -15.88
CA ALA A 22 7.70 -11.71 -15.62
C ALA A 22 8.51 -12.06 -14.35
N ASP A 23 9.52 -11.23 -14.06
CA ASP A 23 10.31 -11.22 -12.84
C ASP A 23 9.73 -10.20 -11.84
N LYS A 24 8.56 -10.51 -11.28
CA LYS A 24 8.03 -9.81 -10.12
C LYS A 24 9.17 -9.71 -9.07
N TYR A 25 9.36 -8.54 -8.47
CA TYR A 25 10.35 -8.30 -7.39
C TYR A 25 11.83 -8.11 -7.79
N THR A 26 12.14 -7.92 -9.08
CA THR A 26 13.53 -7.68 -9.52
C THR A 26 13.82 -6.26 -9.97
N VAL A 27 12.81 -5.56 -10.47
CA VAL A 27 12.95 -4.19 -10.96
C VAL A 27 12.41 -3.23 -9.91
N GLU A 28 13.31 -2.61 -9.15
CA GLU A 28 12.96 -1.53 -8.23
C GLU A 28 12.43 -0.32 -9.00
N ILE A 29 11.40 0.32 -8.46
CA ILE A 29 10.83 1.57 -8.98
C ILE A 29 10.94 2.67 -7.94
N SER A 30 11.16 3.90 -8.40
CA SER A 30 11.24 5.07 -7.53
C SER A 30 9.87 5.50 -7.01
N LEU A 31 9.84 6.23 -5.90
CA LEU A 31 8.62 6.87 -5.39
C LEU A 31 7.98 7.79 -6.43
N GLN A 32 8.80 8.53 -7.20
CA GLN A 32 8.31 9.41 -8.25
C GLN A 32 7.58 8.63 -9.35
N GLU A 33 8.05 7.44 -9.71
CA GLU A 33 7.36 6.58 -10.67
C GLU A 33 6.04 6.04 -10.13
N ILE A 34 5.94 5.79 -8.82
CA ILE A 34 4.69 5.37 -8.17
C ILE A 34 3.68 6.51 -8.16
N GLU A 35 4.12 7.74 -7.85
CA GLU A 35 3.28 8.93 -7.89
C GLU A 35 2.75 9.20 -9.30
N LEU A 36 3.60 9.08 -10.33
CA LEU A 36 3.16 9.19 -11.73
C LEU A 36 2.12 8.13 -12.11
N ARG A 37 2.14 6.98 -11.43
CA ARG A 37 1.19 5.87 -11.61
C ARG A 37 -0.04 5.97 -10.71
N SER A 38 -0.08 6.86 -9.71
CA SER A 38 -1.16 6.85 -8.71
C SER A 38 -2.52 7.25 -9.26
N GLU A 39 -2.52 7.95 -10.40
CA GLU A 39 -3.71 8.36 -11.16
C GLU A 39 -4.24 7.24 -12.07
N ASP A 40 -3.46 6.19 -12.32
CA ASP A 40 -3.86 5.02 -13.09
C ASP A 40 -4.45 3.96 -12.15
N PRO A 41 -5.77 3.70 -12.20
CA PRO A 41 -6.42 2.71 -11.34
C PRO A 41 -5.96 1.28 -11.62
N GLU A 42 -5.33 1.01 -12.75
CA GLU A 42 -4.80 -0.31 -13.13
C GLU A 42 -3.31 -0.46 -12.78
N ALA A 43 -2.66 0.61 -12.30
CA ALA A 43 -1.24 0.54 -11.99
C ALA A 43 -0.99 -0.29 -10.72
N THR A 44 -0.34 -1.43 -10.91
CA THR A 44 0.11 -2.28 -9.81
C THR A 44 1.60 -2.14 -9.54
N PHE A 45 1.96 -2.29 -8.27
CA PHE A 45 3.34 -2.43 -7.84
C PHE A 45 3.42 -3.42 -6.68
N TYR A 46 4.60 -3.95 -6.46
CA TYR A 46 4.85 -4.93 -5.41
C TYR A 46 5.63 -4.29 -4.27
N VAL A 47 5.29 -4.71 -3.05
CA VAL A 47 5.85 -4.23 -1.79
C VAL A 47 6.10 -5.38 -0.83
N SER A 48 6.94 -5.17 0.18
CA SER A 48 7.11 -6.16 1.24
C SER A 48 5.83 -6.34 2.05
N TRP A 49 5.66 -7.51 2.67
CA TRP A 49 4.53 -7.75 3.57
C TRP A 49 4.49 -6.73 4.72
N ASP A 50 5.65 -6.38 5.30
CA ASP A 50 5.73 -5.37 6.38
C ASP A 50 5.23 -4.00 5.94
N TRP A 51 5.54 -3.58 4.70
CA TRP A 51 5.00 -2.36 4.11
C TRP A 51 3.48 -2.41 4.08
N HIS A 52 2.92 -3.53 3.60
CA HIS A 52 1.49 -3.69 3.43
C HIS A 52 0.76 -3.64 4.77
N VAL A 53 1.26 -4.33 5.79
CA VAL A 53 0.71 -4.26 7.14
C VAL A 53 0.71 -2.82 7.67
N LEU A 54 1.84 -2.12 7.58
CA LEU A 54 1.94 -0.76 8.10
C LEU A 54 1.12 0.25 7.30
N HIS A 55 1.01 0.08 5.98
CA HIS A 55 0.15 0.89 5.12
C HIS A 55 -1.31 0.76 5.54
N CYS A 56 -1.79 -0.48 5.71
CA CYS A 56 -3.15 -0.76 6.16
C CYS A 56 -3.43 -0.13 7.53
N MET A 57 -2.50 -0.27 8.48
CA MET A 57 -2.67 0.32 9.80
C MET A 57 -2.65 1.85 9.80
N PHE A 58 -1.83 2.44 8.92
CA PHE A 58 -1.81 3.88 8.71
C PHE A 58 -3.13 4.40 8.14
N TYR A 59 -3.72 3.70 7.16
CA TYR A 59 -5.00 4.08 6.59
C TYR A 59 -6.16 3.91 7.55
N TRP A 60 -6.19 2.84 8.35
CA TRP A 60 -7.22 2.70 9.38
C TRP A 60 -7.16 3.86 10.38
N LYS A 61 -5.95 4.27 10.78
CA LYS A 61 -5.77 5.49 11.59
C LYS A 61 -6.22 6.75 10.86
N LYS A 62 -5.97 6.89 9.55
CA LYS A 62 -6.46 8.03 8.75
C LYS A 62 -7.99 8.06 8.75
N MET A 63 -8.67 6.94 8.51
CA MET A 63 -10.13 6.82 8.54
C MET A 63 -10.72 7.25 9.89
N TRP A 64 -10.17 6.72 10.99
CA TRP A 64 -10.62 7.12 12.33
C TRP A 64 -10.42 8.61 12.61
N ARG A 65 -9.31 9.19 12.16
CA ARG A 65 -9.06 10.64 12.33
C ARG A 65 -9.96 11.49 11.43
N ALA A 66 -10.22 11.03 10.21
CA ALA A 66 -11.07 11.71 9.24
C ALA A 66 -12.48 11.93 9.80
N ASP A 67 -13.04 10.91 10.44
CA ASP A 67 -14.31 11.00 11.17
C ASP A 67 -14.27 12.05 12.29
N LEU A 68 -13.21 12.04 13.12
CA LEU A 68 -13.06 13.01 14.22
C LEU A 68 -12.86 14.46 13.76
N THR A 69 -12.23 14.67 12.61
CA THR A 69 -11.89 16.02 12.12
C THR A 69 -12.81 16.52 11.02
N GLY A 70 -13.81 15.73 10.62
CA GLY A 70 -14.68 16.03 9.48
C GLY A 70 -13.92 16.16 8.15
N THR A 71 -12.77 15.49 8.03
CA THR A 71 -11.95 15.51 6.81
C THR A 71 -12.37 14.38 5.89
N THR A 72 -12.53 14.66 4.60
CA THR A 72 -12.83 13.62 3.60
C THR A 72 -11.58 12.82 3.27
N LEU A 73 -11.66 11.49 3.40
CA LEU A 73 -10.62 10.56 2.95
C LEU A 73 -10.85 10.18 1.48
N GLU A 74 -9.81 9.73 0.78
CA GLU A 74 -9.94 9.34 -0.62
C GLU A 74 -10.82 8.08 -0.73
N GLY A 75 -11.93 8.14 -1.49
CA GLY A 75 -12.98 7.10 -1.49
C GLY A 75 -12.50 5.68 -1.84
N ARG A 76 -11.39 5.56 -2.58
CA ARG A 76 -10.76 4.25 -2.87
C ARG A 76 -10.27 3.51 -1.63
N TYR A 77 -9.99 4.23 -0.54
CA TYR A 77 -9.57 3.67 0.74
C TYR A 77 -10.65 3.75 1.82
N ASP A 78 -11.62 4.66 1.66
CA ASP A 78 -12.69 4.90 2.61
C ASP A 78 -13.92 4.02 2.31
N ASN A 79 -13.73 2.71 2.35
CA ASN A 79 -14.80 1.74 2.13
C ASN A 79 -14.52 0.41 2.85
N GLU A 80 -15.57 -0.37 3.05
CA GLU A 80 -15.47 -1.67 3.73
C GLU A 80 -14.64 -2.70 2.93
N GLY A 81 -14.65 -2.61 1.60
CA GLY A 81 -13.81 -3.44 0.73
C GLY A 81 -12.32 -3.31 1.07
N HIS A 82 -11.86 -2.09 1.34
CA HIS A 82 -10.50 -1.84 1.79
C HIS A 82 -10.23 -2.47 3.16
N ILE A 83 -11.14 -2.36 4.14
CA ILE A 83 -10.99 -3.00 5.46
C ILE A 83 -10.89 -4.52 5.33
N ASN A 84 -11.75 -5.13 4.51
CA ASN A 84 -11.77 -6.58 4.27
C ASN A 84 -10.48 -7.07 3.57
N HIS A 85 -9.99 -6.33 2.57
CA HIS A 85 -8.70 -6.59 1.94
C HIS A 85 -7.55 -6.56 2.95
N CYS A 86 -7.53 -5.54 3.81
CA CYS A 86 -6.51 -5.40 4.85
C CYS A 86 -6.52 -6.59 5.80
N ALA A 87 -7.70 -7.01 6.27
CA ALA A 87 -7.85 -8.18 7.15
C ALA A 87 -7.29 -9.46 6.50
N GLN A 88 -7.53 -9.66 5.21
CA GLN A 88 -6.99 -10.79 4.46
C GLN A 88 -5.47 -10.71 4.29
N ALA A 89 -4.91 -9.53 4.04
CA ALA A 89 -3.47 -9.32 3.91
C ALA A 89 -2.71 -9.66 5.20
N LEU A 90 -3.26 -9.32 6.37
CA LEU A 90 -2.69 -9.65 7.68
C LEU A 90 -2.58 -11.16 7.92
N LEU A 91 -3.49 -11.95 7.36
CA LEU A 91 -3.49 -13.41 7.52
C LEU A 91 -2.47 -14.13 6.60
N LYS A 92 -1.95 -13.46 5.56
CA LYS A 92 -1.01 -14.04 4.58
C LYS A 92 0.45 -14.06 5.06
N LYS A 93 0.69 -14.24 6.36
CA LYS A 93 2.03 -14.21 6.98
C LYS A 93 3.00 -15.14 6.23
N GLY A 94 4.09 -14.59 5.71
CA GLY A 94 5.14 -15.33 5.01
C GLY A 94 5.09 -15.30 3.47
N GLY A 95 4.14 -14.57 2.86
CA GLY A 95 4.29 -14.14 1.47
C GLY A 95 5.48 -13.16 1.36
N ARG A 96 6.42 -13.42 0.44
CA ARG A 96 7.64 -12.61 0.30
C ARG A 96 7.35 -11.16 -0.08
N GLU A 97 6.26 -10.93 -0.81
CA GLU A 97 5.79 -9.62 -1.22
C GLU A 97 4.28 -9.67 -1.52
N THR A 98 3.62 -8.52 -1.43
CA THR A 98 2.19 -8.33 -1.70
C THR A 98 1.99 -7.32 -2.84
N GLU A 99 0.95 -7.54 -3.65
CA GLU A 99 0.57 -6.63 -4.72
C GLU A 99 -0.30 -5.48 -4.20
N PHE A 100 0.03 -4.26 -4.62
CA PHE A 100 -0.76 -3.06 -4.39
C PHE A 100 -1.35 -2.56 -5.71
N GLY A 101 -2.49 -1.86 -5.66
CA GLY A 101 -3.15 -1.29 -6.83
C GLY A 101 -4.25 -2.17 -7.43
N ILE A 102 -4.53 -3.33 -6.84
CA ILE A 102 -5.68 -4.15 -7.26
C ILE A 102 -6.97 -3.45 -6.81
N PRO A 103 -7.95 -3.23 -7.72
CA PRO A 103 -9.25 -2.73 -7.35
C PRO A 103 -9.86 -3.56 -6.21
N PHE A 104 -10.29 -2.92 -5.13
CA PHE A 104 -11.05 -3.58 -4.09
C PHE A 104 -12.45 -3.85 -4.65
N ASN A 105 -12.70 -5.06 -5.16
CA ASN A 105 -14.07 -5.45 -5.51
C ASN A 105 -14.93 -5.34 -4.25
N THR A 106 -15.91 -4.44 -4.31
CA THR A 106 -16.99 -4.27 -3.33
C THR A 106 -17.84 -5.52 -3.23
#